data_AF-A0A183DRM4-F1
#
_entry.id   AF-A0A183DRM4-F1
#
_cell.length_a   1.000
_cell.length_b   1.000
_cell.length_c   1.000
_cell.angle_alpha   90.00
_cell.angle_beta   90.00
_cell.angle_gamma   90.00
#
_symmetry.space_group_name_H-M   'P 1'
#
loop_
_entity.id
_entity.type
_entity.pdbx_description
1 polymer ?
#
loop_
_entity_poly.entity_id
_entity_poly.type
_entity_poly.pdbx_seq_one_letter_code
_entity_poly.pdbx_strand_id
1 'polypeptide(L)'
;MKISLSPIIDELLKVGLPGKFEEDEDWTTVPFDVEYFAEARNILRKWREEHVRRSEETVEIWEFVLSRHPRDLGDELWLVYEQVCIAALDTARADVVVECIRALQAKFPRSNRVLKLQAMRLEALQRYDSATHLYEQLIESDPTNMSYRKRRIAILKARGERQEAIHALNDYLKVFINDTEAWLELSDLFLQEGDLARAAHCMEELILTNPHNSLYLRRLAEIRYTQGGQENTELAKSYFEQAVQTNPSCARSRYGIVLCCMCLSSKSSGQRKKDYVQTGLAALEKLKNWYDEANTEDWTEMCNTAFFIQTHTLESLKKQLES
;
A
#
# COMPACT_ATOMS: atom_id res chain seq x y z
N MET A 1 32.57 1.05 -14.80
CA MET A 1 31.12 1.33 -14.73
C MET A 1 30.95 2.22 -13.50
N LYS A 2 30.74 3.53 -13.67
CA LYS A 2 30.63 4.47 -12.53
C LYS A 2 29.39 4.09 -11.71
N ILE A 3 29.59 3.58 -10.49
CA ILE A 3 28.50 3.40 -9.52
C ILE A 3 28.26 4.79 -8.94
N SER A 4 27.13 5.40 -9.27
CA SER A 4 26.72 6.66 -8.64
C SER A 4 26.39 6.35 -7.19
N LEU A 5 27.20 6.86 -6.25
CA LEU A 5 26.91 6.77 -4.82
C LEU A 5 25.69 7.63 -4.49
N SER A 6 24.91 7.23 -3.48
CA SER A 6 23.78 8.06 -3.03
C SER A 6 24.26 9.42 -2.51
N PRO A 7 23.42 10.48 -2.56
CA PRO A 7 23.73 11.79 -2.01
C PRO A 7 24.18 11.78 -0.55
N ILE A 8 23.75 10.78 0.25
CA ILE A 8 24.14 10.61 1.65
C ILE A 8 25.59 10.16 1.75
N ILE A 9 26.01 9.21 0.92
CA ILE A 9 27.42 8.81 0.88
C ILE A 9 28.25 9.95 0.31
N ASP A 10 27.75 10.64 -0.71
CA ASP A 10 28.36 11.85 -1.24
C ASP A 10 28.52 12.94 -0.16
N GLU A 11 27.54 13.11 0.73
CA GLU A 11 27.56 14.10 1.82
C GLU A 11 28.49 13.66 2.96
N LEU A 12 28.45 12.39 3.35
CA LEU A 12 29.43 11.77 4.26
C LEU A 12 30.87 11.89 3.70
N LEU A 13 31.04 11.79 2.38
CA LEU A 13 32.33 11.98 1.70
C LEU A 13 32.68 13.47 1.51
N LYS A 14 31.70 14.39 1.36
CA LYS A 14 31.90 15.83 1.14
C LYS A 14 32.23 16.62 2.40
N VAL A 15 31.79 16.20 3.59
CA VAL A 15 32.06 16.89 4.85
C VAL A 15 33.55 16.85 5.26
N GLY A 16 34.40 16.06 4.57
CA GLY A 16 35.80 15.83 4.96
C GLY A 16 36.90 16.06 3.92
N LEU A 17 36.72 16.89 2.88
CA LEU A 17 37.81 17.13 1.91
C LEU A 17 38.45 18.51 2.00
N PRO A 18 39.72 18.63 2.42
CA PRO A 18 40.58 19.66 1.86
C PRO A 18 41.03 19.20 0.47
N GLY A 19 40.24 19.52 -0.56
CA GLY A 19 40.67 19.42 -1.96
C GLY A 19 39.79 18.55 -2.84
N LYS A 20 39.57 19.03 -4.07
CA LYS A 20 38.83 18.35 -5.14
C LYS A 20 39.42 16.95 -5.40
N PHE A 21 38.61 15.90 -5.36
CA PHE A 21 38.98 14.61 -5.91
C PHE A 21 39.06 14.69 -7.44
N GLU A 22 40.20 14.31 -8.02
CA GLU A 22 40.32 13.99 -9.44
C GLU A 22 39.75 12.58 -9.69
N GLU A 23 39.14 12.36 -10.86
CA GLU A 23 38.25 11.22 -11.17
C GLU A 23 38.89 9.82 -11.15
N ASP A 24 40.16 9.66 -10.74
CA ASP A 24 40.96 8.44 -10.90
C ASP A 24 41.63 7.90 -9.62
N GLU A 25 41.20 8.29 -8.41
CA GLU A 25 41.75 7.73 -7.15
C GLU A 25 41.05 6.42 -6.71
N ASP A 26 41.85 5.40 -6.43
CA ASP A 26 41.45 4.10 -5.90
C ASP A 26 40.94 4.25 -4.46
N TRP A 27 39.62 4.29 -4.29
CA TRP A 27 38.94 4.47 -3.00
C TRP A 27 39.26 3.40 -1.95
N THR A 28 39.92 2.29 -2.34
CA THR A 28 40.37 1.25 -1.41
C THR A 28 41.52 1.70 -0.48
N THR A 29 42.15 2.84 -0.76
CA THR A 29 43.27 3.38 0.03
C THR A 29 42.89 4.49 1.02
N VAL A 30 41.62 4.88 1.12
CA VAL A 30 41.17 5.92 2.07
C VAL A 30 41.31 5.38 3.51
N PRO A 31 42.07 6.06 4.40
CA PRO A 31 42.25 5.62 5.78
C PRO A 31 40.92 5.46 6.52
N PHE A 32 40.80 4.38 7.29
CA PHE A 32 39.68 4.17 8.21
C PHE A 32 39.65 5.30 9.25
N ASP A 33 38.69 6.19 9.13
CA ASP A 33 38.49 7.25 10.11
C ASP A 33 37.32 6.89 11.04
N VAL A 34 37.66 6.83 12.33
CA VAL A 34 36.82 6.38 13.45
C VAL A 34 35.55 7.23 13.55
N GLU A 35 35.61 8.49 13.12
CA GLU A 35 34.49 9.41 13.11
C GLU A 35 33.37 8.94 12.16
N TYR A 36 33.71 8.51 10.94
CA TYR A 36 32.73 8.02 9.96
C TYR A 36 32.04 6.74 10.41
N PHE A 37 32.78 5.83 11.06
CA PHE A 37 32.19 4.60 11.58
C PHE A 37 31.15 4.90 12.68
N ALA A 38 31.48 5.83 13.59
CA ALA A 38 30.57 6.26 14.64
C ALA A 38 29.33 6.96 14.07
N GLU A 39 29.50 7.80 13.04
CA GLU A 39 28.40 8.48 12.36
C GLU A 39 27.49 7.51 11.61
N ALA A 40 28.04 6.61 10.80
CA ALA A 40 27.30 5.56 10.11
C ALA A 40 26.46 4.71 11.09
N ARG A 41 27.04 4.31 12.22
CA ARG A 41 26.33 3.60 13.29
C ARG A 41 25.16 4.43 13.84
N ASN A 42 25.36 5.71 14.08
CA ASN A 42 24.33 6.61 14.61
C ASN A 42 23.20 6.85 13.60
N ILE A 43 23.51 6.99 12.31
CA ILE A 43 22.51 7.11 11.24
C ILE A 43 21.62 5.87 11.18
N LEU A 44 22.22 4.67 11.16
CA LEU A 44 21.45 3.43 11.15
C LEU A 44 20.60 3.29 12.41
N ARG A 45 21.11 3.67 13.59
CA ARG A 45 20.34 3.70 14.84
C ARG A 45 19.13 4.63 14.73
N LYS A 46 19.35 5.86 14.28
CA LYS A 46 18.29 6.86 14.07
C LYS A 46 17.20 6.34 13.14
N TRP A 47 17.56 5.74 12.00
CA TRP A 47 16.56 5.18 11.07
C TRP A 47 15.77 4.01 11.66
N ARG A 48 16.38 3.19 12.55
CA ARG A 48 15.63 2.15 13.27
C ARG A 48 14.62 2.74 14.24
N GLU A 49 15.01 3.77 14.98
CA GLU A 49 14.17 4.45 15.99
C GLU A 49 13.04 5.26 15.35
N GLU A 50 13.31 5.92 14.23
CA GLU A 50 12.33 6.71 13.47
C GLU A 50 11.50 5.86 12.49
N HIS A 51 11.75 4.55 12.41
CA HIS A 51 11.12 3.63 11.47
C HIS A 51 11.20 4.07 9.99
N VAL A 52 12.30 4.72 9.62
CA VAL A 52 12.52 5.22 8.25
C VAL A 52 13.10 4.10 7.38
N ARG A 53 12.47 3.87 6.22
CA ARG A 53 12.93 2.89 5.23
C ARG A 53 13.84 3.56 4.19
N ARG A 54 15.17 3.40 4.35
CA ARG A 54 16.22 3.87 3.43
C ARG A 54 17.08 2.69 2.98
N SER A 55 16.49 1.81 2.17
CA SER A 55 17.05 0.48 1.92
C SER A 55 18.32 0.50 1.06
N GLU A 56 18.40 1.39 0.07
CA GLU A 56 19.62 1.58 -0.73
C GLU A 56 20.76 2.08 0.16
N GLU A 57 20.55 3.20 0.85
CA GLU A 57 21.59 3.84 1.64
C GLU A 57 22.01 2.99 2.86
N THR A 58 21.09 2.21 3.44
CA THR A 58 21.43 1.24 4.50
C THR A 58 22.40 0.17 4.00
N VAL A 59 22.19 -0.37 2.79
CA VAL A 59 23.07 -1.37 2.21
C VAL A 59 24.42 -0.75 1.86
N GLU A 60 24.43 0.45 1.26
CA GLU A 60 25.69 1.11 0.94
C GLU A 60 26.51 1.44 2.20
N ILE A 61 25.90 1.94 3.28
CA ILE A 61 26.58 2.19 4.57
C ILE A 61 27.19 0.89 5.12
N TRP A 62 26.47 -0.23 5.02
CA TRP A 62 27.00 -1.52 5.43
C TRP A 62 28.24 -1.89 4.61
N GLU A 63 28.14 -1.82 3.28
CA GLU A 63 29.18 -2.27 2.36
C GLU A 63 30.45 -1.43 2.45
N PHE A 64 30.30 -0.10 2.47
CA PHE A 64 31.45 0.78 2.39
C PHE A 64 32.08 1.09 3.75
N VAL A 65 31.30 1.10 4.83
CA VAL A 65 31.75 1.57 6.15
C VAL A 65 31.76 0.44 7.19
N LEU A 66 30.61 -0.17 7.47
CA LEU A 66 30.45 -1.00 8.67
C LEU A 66 30.98 -2.44 8.53
N SER A 67 30.91 -3.03 7.33
CA SER A 67 31.31 -4.43 7.07
C SER A 67 32.82 -4.67 7.21
N ARG A 68 33.63 -3.61 7.18
CA ARG A 68 35.10 -3.68 7.40
C ARG A 68 35.45 -4.04 8.85
N HIS A 69 34.70 -3.49 9.81
CA HIS A 69 34.92 -3.65 11.24
C HIS A 69 33.62 -3.94 12.01
N PRO A 70 32.88 -5.02 11.67
CA PRO A 70 31.57 -5.28 12.25
C PRO A 70 31.63 -5.52 13.77
N ARG A 71 32.77 -5.98 14.30
CA ARG A 71 32.97 -6.19 15.74
C ARG A 71 32.93 -4.90 16.55
N ASP A 72 33.24 -3.76 15.95
CA ASP A 72 33.29 -2.46 16.62
C ASP A 72 31.88 -1.89 16.87
N LEU A 73 30.85 -2.49 16.26
CA LEU A 73 29.43 -2.24 16.59
C LEU A 73 29.03 -2.83 17.95
N GLY A 74 29.82 -3.73 18.54
CA GLY A 74 29.50 -4.37 19.81
C GLY A 74 28.15 -5.11 19.76
N ASP A 75 27.31 -4.90 20.76
CA ASP A 75 25.99 -5.56 20.84
C ASP A 75 24.99 -5.07 19.77
N GLU A 76 25.19 -3.86 19.22
CA GLU A 76 24.32 -3.32 18.16
C GLU A 76 24.50 -4.04 16.82
N LEU A 77 25.60 -4.77 16.66
CA LEU A 77 25.91 -5.53 15.45
C LEU A 77 24.73 -6.36 14.96
N TRP A 78 24.03 -7.02 15.88
CA TRP A 78 22.95 -7.93 15.53
C TRP A 78 21.69 -7.19 15.04
N LEU A 79 21.42 -6.00 15.57
CA LEU A 79 20.35 -5.13 15.10
C LEU A 79 20.70 -4.54 13.73
N VAL A 80 21.98 -4.18 13.51
CA VAL A 80 22.48 -3.73 12.21
C VAL A 80 22.35 -4.85 11.17
N TYR A 81 22.78 -6.08 11.47
CA TYR A 81 22.62 -7.20 10.55
C TYR A 81 21.16 -7.44 10.13
N GLU A 82 20.20 -7.32 11.05
CA GLU A 82 18.78 -7.48 10.70
C GLU A 82 18.26 -6.32 9.84
N GLN A 83 18.63 -5.08 10.18
CA GLN A 83 18.28 -3.90 9.39
C GLN A 83 18.86 -3.99 7.97
N VAL A 84 20.14 -4.33 7.85
CA VAL A 84 20.84 -4.52 6.57
C VAL A 84 20.25 -5.69 5.81
N CYS A 85 19.90 -6.81 6.47
CA CYS A 85 19.26 -7.93 5.80
C CYS A 85 17.91 -7.56 5.18
N ILE A 86 17.10 -6.76 5.89
CA ILE A 86 15.80 -6.30 5.37
C ILE A 86 16.03 -5.33 4.20
N ALA A 87 16.96 -4.38 4.34
CA ALA A 87 17.30 -3.45 3.28
C ALA A 87 17.85 -4.15 2.03
N ALA A 88 18.69 -5.16 2.20
CA ALA A 88 19.25 -5.97 1.12
C ALA A 88 18.20 -6.84 0.42
N LEU A 89 17.14 -7.26 1.12
CA LEU A 89 16.00 -7.93 0.49
C LEU A 89 15.24 -6.96 -0.45
N ASP A 90 15.08 -5.70 -0.05
CA ASP A 90 14.40 -4.69 -0.88
C ASP A 90 15.19 -4.32 -2.13
N THR A 91 16.52 -4.25 -2.02
CA THR A 91 17.42 -3.88 -3.12
C THR A 91 17.92 -5.08 -3.91
N ALA A 92 17.36 -6.28 -3.64
CA ALA A 92 17.72 -7.54 -4.28
C ALA A 92 19.23 -7.92 -4.18
N ARG A 93 19.93 -7.46 -3.14
CA ARG A 93 21.33 -7.78 -2.84
C ARG A 93 21.46 -9.13 -2.12
N ALA A 94 21.32 -10.21 -2.89
CA ALA A 94 21.27 -11.58 -2.37
C ALA A 94 22.54 -12.02 -1.61
N ASP A 95 23.70 -11.49 -1.98
CA ASP A 95 24.99 -11.69 -1.31
C ASP A 95 24.94 -11.20 0.14
N VAL A 96 24.53 -9.94 0.34
CA VAL A 96 24.41 -9.31 1.68
C VAL A 96 23.34 -10.01 2.52
N VAL A 97 22.21 -10.41 1.92
CA VAL A 97 21.17 -11.17 2.62
C VAL A 97 21.73 -12.49 3.18
N VAL A 98 22.49 -13.23 2.38
CA VAL A 98 23.06 -14.53 2.80
C VAL A 98 24.10 -14.32 3.90
N GLU A 99 24.94 -13.29 3.79
CA GLU A 99 25.91 -12.92 4.81
C GLU A 99 25.23 -12.64 6.16
N CYS A 100 24.24 -11.74 6.16
CA CYS A 100 23.54 -11.33 7.38
C CYS A 100 22.82 -12.52 8.04
N ILE A 101 22.07 -13.31 7.26
CA ILE A 101 21.34 -14.48 7.79
C ILE A 101 22.30 -15.51 8.36
N ARG A 102 23.46 -15.74 7.72
CA ARG A 102 24.46 -16.69 8.23
C ARG A 102 25.04 -16.23 9.57
N ALA A 103 25.41 -14.95 9.69
CA ALA A 103 25.93 -14.38 10.93
C ALA A 103 24.90 -14.46 12.07
N LEU A 104 23.66 -14.09 11.78
CA LEU A 104 22.56 -14.13 12.74
C LEU A 104 22.20 -15.56 13.17
N GLN A 105 22.15 -16.52 12.23
CA GLN A 105 21.87 -17.92 12.54
C GLN A 105 22.97 -18.56 13.40
N ALA A 106 24.23 -18.22 13.16
CA ALA A 106 25.35 -18.73 13.97
C ALA A 106 25.26 -18.24 15.42
N LYS A 107 24.85 -16.99 15.64
CA LYS A 107 24.69 -16.41 16.98
C LYS A 107 23.39 -16.83 17.67
N PHE A 108 22.29 -16.94 16.92
CA PHE A 108 20.94 -17.16 17.43
C PHE A 108 20.21 -18.30 16.69
N PRO A 109 20.66 -19.56 16.84
CA PRO A 109 20.20 -20.66 16.00
C PRO A 109 18.73 -21.07 16.14
N ARG A 110 18.05 -20.60 17.18
CA ARG A 110 16.63 -20.90 17.48
C ARG A 110 15.76 -19.65 17.54
N SER A 111 16.19 -18.56 16.91
CA SER A 111 15.47 -17.28 16.94
C SER A 111 14.42 -17.19 15.86
N ASN A 112 13.17 -16.88 16.26
CA ASN A 112 12.08 -16.59 15.32
C ASN A 112 12.36 -15.38 14.43
N ARG A 113 13.17 -14.41 14.90
CA ARG A 113 13.58 -13.27 14.05
C ARG A 113 14.45 -13.74 12.88
N VAL A 114 15.36 -14.69 13.14
CA VAL A 114 16.22 -15.26 12.08
C VAL A 114 15.42 -16.16 11.15
N LEU A 115 14.52 -16.98 11.70
CA LEU A 115 13.63 -17.83 10.91
C LEU A 115 12.73 -16.98 9.99
N LYS A 116 12.24 -15.83 10.46
CA LYS A 116 11.51 -14.85 9.65
C LYS A 116 12.34 -14.33 8.47
N LEU A 117 13.60 -13.95 8.69
CA LEU A 117 14.48 -13.49 7.61
C LEU A 117 14.75 -14.60 6.58
N GLN A 118 14.88 -15.85 7.02
CA GLN A 118 14.99 -17.01 6.13
C GLN A 118 13.73 -17.19 5.28
N ALA A 119 12.54 -17.06 5.88
CA ALA A 119 11.26 -17.13 5.17
C ALA A 119 11.14 -15.99 4.14
N MET A 120 11.47 -14.75 4.53
CA MET A 120 11.47 -13.59 3.62
C MET A 120 12.45 -13.77 2.44
N ARG A 121 13.63 -14.35 2.68
CA ARG A 121 14.57 -14.68 1.60
C ARG A 121 13.99 -15.74 0.65
N LEU A 122 13.35 -16.78 1.17
CA LEU A 122 12.71 -17.80 0.33
C LEU A 122 11.57 -17.20 -0.50
N GLU A 123 10.79 -16.30 0.07
CA GLU A 123 9.76 -15.54 -0.62
C GLU A 123 10.33 -14.66 -1.74
N ALA A 124 11.42 -13.92 -1.48
CA ALA A 124 12.12 -13.13 -2.50
C ALA A 124 12.67 -13.99 -3.65
N LEU A 125 13.05 -15.24 -3.35
CA LEU A 125 13.46 -16.25 -4.34
C LEU A 125 12.27 -16.98 -5.00
N GLN A 126 11.03 -16.59 -4.71
CA GLN A 126 9.80 -17.24 -5.17
C GLN A 126 9.70 -18.73 -4.81
N ARG A 127 10.44 -19.17 -3.79
CA ARG A 127 10.39 -20.54 -3.24
C ARG A 127 9.25 -20.65 -2.24
N TYR A 128 8.03 -20.47 -2.75
CA TYR A 128 6.83 -20.29 -1.94
C TYR A 128 6.53 -21.46 -1.02
N ASP A 129 6.67 -22.72 -1.45
CA ASP A 129 6.38 -23.89 -0.59
C ASP A 129 7.30 -23.91 0.64
N SER A 130 8.60 -23.66 0.43
CA SER A 130 9.57 -23.60 1.52
C SER A 130 9.30 -22.40 2.44
N ALA A 131 8.93 -21.24 1.89
CA ALA A 131 8.59 -20.05 2.67
C ALA A 131 7.33 -20.29 3.52
N THR A 132 6.28 -20.88 2.95
CA THR A 132 5.04 -21.24 3.66
C THR A 132 5.32 -22.15 4.83
N HIS A 133 6.16 -23.18 4.66
CA HIS A 133 6.53 -24.07 5.76
C HIS A 133 7.20 -23.33 6.93
N LEU A 134 8.10 -22.37 6.64
CA LEU A 134 8.72 -21.56 7.70
C LEU A 134 7.72 -20.61 8.36
N TYR A 135 6.81 -20.02 7.59
CA TYR A 135 5.75 -19.17 8.15
C TYR A 135 4.77 -19.97 9.01
N GLU A 136 4.47 -21.22 8.68
CA GLU A 136 3.63 -22.09 9.51
C GLU A 136 4.30 -22.39 10.86
N GLN A 137 5.59 -22.72 10.87
CA GLN A 137 6.35 -22.86 12.13
C GLN A 137 6.34 -21.57 12.96
N LEU A 138 6.50 -20.42 12.31
CA LEU A 138 6.45 -19.11 12.99
C LEU A 138 5.06 -18.84 13.59
N ILE A 139 3.99 -19.13 12.86
CA ILE A 139 2.60 -18.98 13.33
C ILE A 139 2.29 -19.94 14.49
N GLU A 140 2.78 -21.18 14.45
CA GLU A 140 2.65 -22.13 15.56
C GLU A 140 3.36 -21.64 16.82
N SER A 141 4.56 -21.06 16.66
CA SER A 141 5.37 -20.56 17.77
C SER A 141 4.81 -19.28 18.41
N ASP A 142 4.18 -18.41 17.60
CA ASP A 142 3.61 -17.14 18.05
C ASP A 142 2.27 -16.87 17.31
N PRO A 143 1.16 -17.46 17.77
CA PRO A 143 -0.12 -17.39 17.07
C PRO A 143 -0.74 -15.98 17.01
N THR A 144 -0.29 -15.07 17.88
CA THR A 144 -0.78 -13.68 17.97
C THR A 144 -0.01 -12.73 17.05
N ASN A 145 1.06 -13.21 16.40
CA ASN A 145 1.82 -12.41 15.46
C ASN A 145 1.09 -12.23 14.12
N MET A 146 0.49 -11.06 13.94
CA MET A 146 -0.21 -10.70 12.71
C MET A 146 0.69 -10.78 11.47
N SER A 147 1.97 -10.41 11.60
CA SER A 147 2.90 -10.32 10.46
C SER A 147 3.13 -11.68 9.80
N TYR A 148 3.28 -12.76 10.56
CA TYR A 148 3.52 -14.10 9.99
C TYR A 148 2.31 -14.60 9.18
N ARG A 149 1.10 -14.42 9.71
CA ARG A 149 -0.14 -14.79 9.00
C ARG A 149 -0.33 -13.96 7.74
N LYS A 150 -0.12 -12.64 7.81
CA LYS A 150 -0.20 -11.75 6.65
C LYS A 150 0.78 -12.15 5.55
N ARG A 151 2.02 -12.54 5.89
CA ARG A 151 2.99 -13.02 4.88
C ARG A 151 2.57 -14.33 4.23
N ARG A 152 2.04 -15.29 5.00
CA ARG A 152 1.48 -16.53 4.42
C ARG A 152 0.31 -16.24 3.47
N ILE A 153 -0.59 -15.33 3.84
CA ILE A 153 -1.70 -14.89 2.96
C ILE A 153 -1.15 -14.22 1.69
N ALA A 154 -0.14 -13.37 1.81
CA ALA A 154 0.51 -12.72 0.67
C ALA A 154 1.10 -13.74 -0.32
N ILE A 155 1.67 -14.84 0.18
CA ILE A 155 2.17 -15.95 -0.65
C ILE A 155 1.01 -16.62 -1.43
N LEU A 156 -0.11 -16.92 -0.78
CA LEU A 156 -1.28 -17.51 -1.45
C LEU A 156 -1.78 -16.59 -2.59
N LYS A 157 -1.85 -15.28 -2.31
CA LYS A 157 -2.22 -14.27 -3.31
C LYS A 157 -1.22 -14.21 -4.47
N ALA A 158 0.09 -14.25 -4.19
CA ALA A 158 1.14 -14.23 -5.21
C ALA A 158 1.11 -15.46 -6.13
N ARG A 159 0.68 -16.62 -5.60
CA ARG A 159 0.47 -17.87 -6.37
C ARG A 159 -0.82 -17.88 -7.18
N GLY A 160 -1.70 -16.89 -7.00
CA GLY A 160 -3.01 -16.88 -7.63
C GLY A 160 -4.02 -17.83 -6.98
N GLU A 161 -3.71 -18.37 -5.81
CA GLU A 161 -4.57 -19.29 -5.03
C GLU A 161 -5.62 -18.46 -4.28
N ARG A 162 -6.57 -17.90 -5.05
CA ARG A 162 -7.49 -16.88 -4.56
C ARG A 162 -8.45 -17.41 -3.50
N GLN A 163 -8.97 -18.63 -3.69
CA GLN A 163 -9.91 -19.24 -2.75
C GLN A 163 -9.24 -19.59 -1.43
N GLU A 164 -8.02 -20.12 -1.47
CA GLU A 164 -7.20 -20.40 -0.30
C GLU A 164 -6.83 -19.11 0.44
N ALA A 165 -6.51 -18.03 -0.28
CA ALA A 165 -6.27 -16.71 0.32
C ALA A 165 -7.53 -16.17 1.02
N ILE A 166 -8.71 -16.32 0.42
CA ILE A 166 -10.01 -15.95 1.04
C ILE A 166 -10.24 -16.77 2.31
N HIS A 167 -10.01 -18.08 2.29
CA HIS A 167 -10.15 -18.92 3.48
C HIS A 167 -9.18 -18.49 4.58
N ALA A 168 -7.91 -18.26 4.24
CA ALA A 168 -6.89 -17.83 5.18
C ALA A 168 -7.18 -16.44 5.78
N LEU A 169 -7.71 -15.50 5.00
CA LEU A 169 -8.14 -14.18 5.49
C LEU A 169 -9.35 -14.26 6.41
N ASN A 170 -10.33 -15.12 6.11
CA ASN A 170 -11.46 -15.35 7.01
C ASN A 170 -10.98 -15.93 8.35
N ASP A 171 -10.07 -16.91 8.33
CA ASP A 171 -9.50 -17.48 9.55
C ASP A 171 -8.65 -16.47 10.33
N TYR A 172 -7.94 -15.60 9.62
CA TYR A 172 -7.19 -14.49 10.21
C TYR A 172 -8.12 -13.49 10.92
N LEU A 173 -9.20 -13.05 10.26
CA LEU A 173 -10.14 -12.07 10.79
C LEU A 173 -10.97 -12.60 11.97
N LYS A 174 -11.11 -13.92 12.14
CA LYS A 174 -11.67 -14.52 13.38
C LYS A 174 -10.83 -14.19 14.62
N VAL A 175 -9.52 -13.98 14.45
CA VAL A 175 -8.58 -13.66 15.54
C VAL A 175 -8.32 -12.15 15.61
N PHE A 176 -8.18 -11.50 14.46
CA PHE A 176 -7.80 -10.08 14.34
C PHE A 176 -8.91 -9.25 13.68
N ILE A 177 -10.09 -9.25 14.30
CA ILE A 177 -11.32 -8.66 13.74
C ILE A 177 -11.21 -7.16 13.42
N ASN A 178 -10.33 -6.43 14.12
CA ASN A 178 -10.16 -4.98 13.96
C ASN A 178 -9.12 -4.60 12.88
N ASP A 179 -8.57 -5.56 12.14
CA ASP A 179 -7.58 -5.29 11.09
C ASP A 179 -8.26 -4.77 9.82
N THR A 180 -8.25 -3.46 9.64
CA THR A 180 -8.90 -2.77 8.51
C THR A 180 -8.29 -3.14 7.17
N GLU A 181 -6.98 -3.35 7.11
CA GLU A 181 -6.29 -3.75 5.87
C GLU A 181 -6.75 -5.14 5.43
N ALA A 182 -6.85 -6.09 6.37
CA ALA A 182 -7.30 -7.45 6.05
C ALA A 182 -8.75 -7.49 5.55
N TRP A 183 -9.65 -6.66 6.10
CA TRP A 183 -11.02 -6.52 5.58
C TRP A 183 -11.08 -5.93 4.16
N LEU A 184 -10.24 -4.93 3.87
CA LEU A 184 -10.13 -4.36 2.52
C LEU A 184 -9.61 -5.41 1.53
N GLU A 185 -8.57 -6.14 1.89
CA GLU A 185 -8.03 -7.22 1.05
C GLU A 185 -9.06 -8.32 0.79
N LEU A 186 -9.82 -8.73 1.83
CA LEU A 186 -10.85 -9.74 1.69
C LEU A 186 -12.00 -9.27 0.77
N SER A 187 -12.43 -8.00 0.91
CA SER A 187 -13.40 -7.37 0.03
C SER A 187 -12.93 -7.40 -1.43
N ASP A 188 -11.68 -7.02 -1.68
CA ASP A 188 -11.11 -7.00 -3.03
C ASP A 188 -11.01 -8.41 -3.64
N LEU A 189 -10.67 -9.43 -2.85
CA LEU A 189 -10.66 -10.82 -3.32
C LEU A 189 -12.06 -11.31 -3.66
N PHE A 190 -13.08 -10.98 -2.87
CA PHE A 190 -14.47 -11.31 -3.22
C PHE A 190 -14.95 -10.60 -4.48
N LEU A 191 -14.54 -9.34 -4.71
CA LEU A 191 -14.83 -8.64 -5.96
C LEU A 191 -14.18 -9.32 -7.17
N GLN A 192 -12.96 -9.82 -7.03
CA GLN A 192 -12.28 -10.58 -8.10
C GLN A 192 -12.98 -11.91 -8.41
N GLU A 193 -13.59 -12.55 -7.40
CA GLU A 193 -14.43 -13.75 -7.60
C GLU A 193 -15.86 -13.42 -8.08
N GLY A 194 -16.22 -12.14 -8.20
CA GLY A 194 -17.57 -11.70 -8.55
C GLY A 194 -18.60 -11.86 -7.42
N ASP A 195 -18.17 -12.20 -6.21
CA ASP A 195 -19.04 -12.31 -5.05
C ASP A 195 -19.29 -10.94 -4.41
N LEU A 196 -20.18 -10.20 -5.04
CA LEU A 196 -20.54 -8.85 -4.60
C LEU A 196 -21.19 -8.84 -3.22
N ALA A 197 -21.87 -9.92 -2.83
CA ALA A 197 -22.58 -9.99 -1.55
C ALA A 197 -21.60 -10.04 -0.38
N ARG A 198 -20.60 -10.95 -0.45
CA ARG A 198 -19.56 -11.03 0.57
C ARG A 198 -18.62 -9.83 0.55
N ALA A 199 -18.32 -9.27 -0.62
CA ALA A 199 -17.56 -8.03 -0.71
C ALA A 199 -18.27 -6.85 -0.01
N ALA A 200 -19.59 -6.71 -0.19
CA ALA A 200 -20.38 -5.69 0.50
C ALA A 200 -20.33 -5.87 2.02
N HIS A 201 -20.46 -7.11 2.51
CA HIS A 201 -20.35 -7.41 3.94
C HIS A 201 -19.01 -6.98 4.54
N CYS A 202 -17.88 -7.26 3.86
CA CYS A 202 -16.57 -6.80 4.31
C CYS A 202 -16.49 -5.27 4.42
N MET A 203 -17.11 -4.54 3.49
CA MET A 203 -17.15 -3.08 3.55
C MET A 203 -18.07 -2.55 4.66
N GLU A 204 -19.14 -3.26 4.99
CA GLU A 204 -20.03 -2.91 6.10
C GLU A 204 -19.30 -3.00 7.45
N GLU A 205 -18.52 -4.05 7.68
CA GLU A 205 -17.67 -4.19 8.87
C GLU A 205 -16.66 -3.02 9.00
N LEU A 206 -16.10 -2.57 7.88
CA LEU A 206 -15.21 -1.39 7.86
C LEU A 206 -15.95 -0.08 8.20
N ILE A 207 -17.20 0.06 7.78
CA ILE A 207 -18.01 1.25 8.08
C ILE A 207 -18.45 1.25 9.55
N LEU A 208 -18.69 0.09 10.16
CA LEU A 208 -19.01 0.01 11.60
C LEU A 208 -17.88 0.59 12.45
N THR A 209 -16.62 0.35 12.07
CA THR A 209 -15.45 0.89 12.78
C THR A 209 -15.11 2.33 12.37
N ASN A 210 -15.39 2.73 11.13
CA ASN A 210 -15.05 4.04 10.59
C ASN A 210 -16.23 4.65 9.79
N PRO A 211 -17.31 5.09 10.45
CA PRO A 211 -18.56 5.47 9.79
C PRO A 211 -18.45 6.73 8.91
N HIS A 212 -17.46 7.58 9.17
CA HIS A 212 -17.25 8.82 8.42
C HIS A 212 -16.17 8.69 7.33
N ASN A 213 -15.64 7.49 7.09
CA ASN A 213 -14.66 7.29 6.03
C ASN A 213 -15.34 7.29 4.65
N SER A 214 -15.21 8.42 3.95
CA SER A 214 -15.79 8.62 2.61
C SER A 214 -15.36 7.54 1.60
N LEU A 215 -14.16 6.96 1.71
CA LEU A 215 -13.69 5.92 0.81
C LEU A 215 -14.45 4.61 1.01
N TYR A 216 -14.75 4.24 2.25
CA TYR A 216 -15.49 3.01 2.57
C TYR A 216 -16.96 3.12 2.16
N LEU A 217 -17.60 4.25 2.49
CA LEU A 217 -18.96 4.55 2.07
C LEU A 217 -19.09 4.51 0.54
N ARG A 218 -18.15 5.17 -0.17
CA ARG A 218 -18.12 5.16 -1.63
C ARG A 218 -17.91 3.76 -2.20
N ARG A 219 -16.97 2.97 -1.65
CA ARG A 219 -16.70 1.60 -2.13
C ARG A 219 -17.91 0.69 -1.92
N LEU A 220 -18.57 0.75 -0.76
CA LEU A 220 -19.81 0.00 -0.53
C LEU A 220 -20.92 0.43 -1.51
N ALA A 221 -21.08 1.73 -1.75
CA ALA A 221 -22.05 2.24 -2.71
C ALA A 221 -21.81 1.69 -4.13
N GLU A 222 -20.55 1.65 -4.58
CA GLU A 222 -20.17 1.06 -5.87
C GLU A 222 -20.56 -0.43 -5.94
N ILE A 223 -20.25 -1.21 -4.90
CA ILE A 223 -20.59 -2.64 -4.84
C ILE A 223 -22.11 -2.84 -4.89
N ARG A 224 -22.87 -2.09 -4.09
CA ARG A 224 -24.34 -2.15 -4.07
C ARG A 224 -24.94 -1.75 -5.41
N TYR A 225 -24.41 -0.72 -6.06
CA TYR A 225 -24.84 -0.35 -7.41
C TYR A 225 -24.59 -1.48 -8.42
N THR A 226 -23.42 -2.13 -8.35
CA THR A 226 -23.08 -3.26 -9.24
C THR A 226 -23.95 -4.50 -8.99
N GLN A 227 -24.36 -4.77 -7.75
CA GLN A 227 -25.33 -5.84 -7.45
C GLN A 227 -26.67 -5.62 -8.17
N GLY A 228 -27.02 -4.37 -8.43
CA GLY A 228 -28.26 -4.02 -9.11
C GLY A 228 -29.51 -4.36 -8.30
N GLY A 229 -30.67 -4.24 -8.93
CA GLY A 229 -31.95 -4.28 -8.22
C GLY A 229 -32.30 -2.92 -7.58
N GLN A 230 -33.59 -2.68 -7.38
CA GLN A 230 -34.06 -1.37 -6.91
C GLN A 230 -33.54 -1.06 -5.50
N GLU A 231 -33.66 -2.01 -4.58
CA GLU A 231 -33.24 -1.86 -3.18
C GLU A 231 -31.75 -1.54 -3.06
N ASN A 232 -30.87 -2.31 -3.71
CA ASN A 232 -29.43 -2.04 -3.65
C ASN A 232 -29.06 -0.71 -4.32
N THR A 233 -29.80 -0.28 -5.36
CA THR A 233 -29.56 1.03 -5.99
C THR A 233 -29.98 2.18 -5.08
N GLU A 234 -31.08 2.03 -4.32
CA GLU A 234 -31.49 3.00 -3.30
C GLU A 234 -30.46 3.09 -2.16
N LEU A 235 -29.94 1.95 -1.69
CA LEU A 235 -28.85 1.91 -0.70
C LEU A 235 -27.56 2.55 -1.24
N ALA A 236 -27.17 2.21 -2.48
CA ALA A 236 -26.01 2.81 -3.13
C ALA A 236 -26.11 4.34 -3.19
N LYS A 237 -27.29 4.87 -3.58
CA LYS A 237 -27.54 6.32 -3.56
C LYS A 237 -27.32 6.91 -2.17
N SER A 238 -27.88 6.30 -1.13
CA SER A 238 -27.74 6.78 0.25
C SER A 238 -26.27 6.81 0.69
N TYR A 239 -25.50 5.75 0.41
CA TYR A 239 -24.08 5.70 0.76
C TYR A 239 -23.24 6.70 -0.03
N PHE A 240 -23.53 6.94 -1.32
CA PHE A 240 -22.88 8.01 -2.07
C PHE A 240 -23.20 9.39 -1.50
N GLU A 241 -24.44 9.64 -1.08
CA GLU A 241 -24.83 10.91 -0.42
C GLU A 241 -24.06 11.12 0.89
N GLN A 242 -23.94 10.09 1.72
CA GLN A 242 -23.12 10.13 2.94
C GLN A 242 -21.63 10.34 2.63
N ALA A 243 -21.10 9.71 1.59
CA ALA A 243 -19.72 9.89 1.14
C ALA A 243 -19.45 11.34 0.67
N VAL A 244 -20.43 12.00 0.03
CA VAL A 244 -20.32 13.42 -0.38
C VAL A 244 -20.44 14.36 0.81
N GLN A 245 -21.21 14.02 1.85
CA GLN A 245 -21.27 14.83 3.08
C GLN A 245 -19.93 14.87 3.80
N THR A 246 -19.22 13.74 3.84
CA THR A 246 -17.91 13.61 4.49
C THR A 246 -16.76 14.10 3.60
N ASN A 247 -16.86 13.92 2.29
CA ASN A 247 -15.92 14.43 1.31
C ASN A 247 -16.64 15.14 0.13
N PRO A 248 -16.95 16.44 0.28
CA PRO A 248 -17.61 17.20 -0.76
C PRO A 248 -16.77 17.44 -2.01
N SER A 249 -15.50 17.07 -2.13
CA SER A 249 -14.76 17.22 -3.39
C SER A 249 -14.77 15.95 -4.25
N CYS A 250 -15.34 14.84 -3.75
CA CYS A 250 -15.30 13.57 -4.45
C CYS A 250 -16.24 13.54 -5.69
N ALA A 251 -15.69 13.82 -6.87
CA ALA A 251 -16.39 13.71 -8.15
C ALA A 251 -16.99 12.32 -8.38
N ARG A 252 -16.26 11.25 -8.00
CA ARG A 252 -16.70 9.85 -8.16
C ARG A 252 -17.98 9.55 -7.38
N SER A 253 -18.13 10.06 -6.16
CA SER A 253 -19.35 9.86 -5.38
C SER A 253 -20.53 10.60 -5.98
N ARG A 254 -20.34 11.84 -6.48
CA ARG A 254 -21.40 12.59 -7.18
C ARG A 254 -21.85 11.90 -8.46
N TYR A 255 -20.90 11.39 -9.23
CA TYR A 255 -21.19 10.61 -10.43
C TYR A 255 -22.01 9.35 -10.08
N GLY A 256 -21.67 8.67 -8.98
CA GLY A 256 -22.46 7.57 -8.43
C GLY A 256 -23.91 7.95 -8.11
N ILE A 257 -24.15 9.12 -7.52
CA ILE A 257 -25.51 9.64 -7.26
C ILE A 257 -26.29 9.81 -8.57
N VAL A 258 -25.67 10.42 -9.59
CA VAL A 258 -26.29 10.62 -10.91
C VAL A 258 -26.72 9.27 -11.52
N LEU A 259 -25.81 8.29 -11.54
CA LEU A 259 -26.10 6.96 -12.08
C LEU A 259 -27.22 6.25 -11.31
N CYS A 260 -27.20 6.31 -9.97
CA CYS A 260 -28.27 5.74 -9.16
C CYS A 260 -29.62 6.40 -9.46
N CYS A 261 -29.67 7.73 -9.52
CA CYS A 261 -30.88 8.48 -9.82
C CYS A 261 -31.43 8.16 -11.21
N MET A 262 -30.58 7.98 -12.22
CA MET A 262 -31.00 7.56 -13.57
C MET A 262 -31.61 6.15 -13.57
N CYS A 263 -30.94 5.20 -12.91
CA CYS A 263 -31.44 3.83 -12.80
C CYS A 263 -32.79 3.79 -12.07
N LEU A 264 -32.94 4.55 -10.98
CA LEU A 264 -34.16 4.62 -10.19
C LEU A 264 -35.29 5.40 -10.87
N SER A 265 -34.99 6.51 -11.56
CA SER A 265 -35.99 7.31 -12.29
C SER A 265 -36.60 6.52 -13.45
N SER A 266 -35.81 5.68 -14.13
CA SER A 266 -36.29 4.83 -15.23
C SER A 266 -37.28 3.75 -14.77
N LYS A 267 -37.21 3.35 -13.49
CA LYS A 267 -38.02 2.27 -12.89
C LYS A 267 -39.15 2.78 -11.98
N SER A 268 -39.23 4.09 -11.75
CA SER A 268 -40.20 4.71 -10.84
C SER A 268 -41.18 5.63 -11.59
N SER A 269 -42.29 5.95 -10.93
CA SER A 269 -43.33 6.82 -11.48
C SER A 269 -43.84 7.82 -10.43
N GLY A 270 -44.58 8.83 -10.89
CA GLY A 270 -45.18 9.84 -10.01
C GLY A 270 -44.15 10.70 -9.29
N GLN A 271 -44.37 10.93 -7.99
CA GLN A 271 -43.53 11.82 -7.18
C GLN A 271 -42.10 11.30 -7.01
N ARG A 272 -41.93 9.98 -6.81
CA ARG A 272 -40.59 9.39 -6.62
C ARG A 272 -39.69 9.61 -7.83
N LYS A 273 -40.22 9.47 -9.06
CA LYS A 273 -39.46 9.78 -10.28
C LYS A 273 -38.98 11.23 -10.26
N LYS A 274 -39.84 12.19 -9.91
CA LYS A 274 -39.48 13.60 -9.82
C LYS A 274 -38.38 13.86 -8.80
N ASP A 275 -38.47 13.24 -7.63
CA ASP A 275 -37.47 13.40 -6.56
C ASP A 275 -36.09 12.85 -6.99
N TYR A 276 -36.05 11.68 -7.66
CA TYR A 276 -34.79 11.15 -8.19
C TYR A 276 -34.20 12.03 -9.30
N VAL A 277 -35.03 12.51 -10.23
CA VAL A 277 -34.57 13.40 -11.30
C VAL A 277 -34.02 14.70 -10.72
N GLN A 278 -34.71 15.32 -9.78
CA GLN A 278 -34.25 16.54 -9.10
C GLN A 278 -32.92 16.32 -8.37
N THR A 279 -32.80 15.20 -7.63
CA THR A 279 -31.56 14.85 -6.91
C THR A 279 -30.39 14.61 -7.87
N GLY A 280 -30.64 13.89 -8.97
CA GLY A 280 -29.65 13.62 -10.01
C GLY A 280 -29.16 14.91 -10.69
N LEU A 281 -30.07 15.82 -11.03
CA LEU A 281 -29.71 17.11 -11.64
C LEU A 281 -28.90 17.99 -10.69
N ALA A 282 -29.25 18.04 -9.40
CA ALA A 282 -28.49 18.80 -8.41
C ALA A 282 -27.07 18.24 -8.20
N ALA A 283 -26.91 16.91 -8.23
CA ALA A 283 -25.60 16.28 -8.16
C ALA A 283 -24.77 16.55 -9.42
N LEU A 284 -25.42 16.53 -10.60
CA LEU A 284 -24.80 16.78 -11.89
C LEU A 284 -24.33 18.24 -12.03
N GLU A 285 -25.11 19.21 -11.56
CA GLU A 285 -24.72 20.62 -11.54
C GLU A 285 -23.47 20.84 -10.70
N LYS A 286 -23.42 20.26 -9.49
CA LYS A 286 -22.22 20.33 -8.64
C LYS A 286 -21.01 19.65 -9.28
N LEU A 287 -21.22 18.55 -10.00
CA LEU A 287 -20.16 17.85 -10.72
C LEU A 287 -19.63 18.72 -11.87
N LYS A 288 -20.52 19.39 -12.61
CA LYS A 288 -20.15 20.32 -13.68
C LYS A 288 -19.32 21.48 -13.14
N ASN A 289 -19.78 22.13 -12.07
CA ASN A 289 -19.04 23.24 -11.45
C ASN A 289 -17.63 22.82 -11.02
N TRP A 290 -17.48 21.60 -10.47
CA TRP A 290 -16.17 21.06 -10.08
C TRP A 290 -15.22 20.89 -11.28
N TYR A 291 -15.73 20.41 -12.43
CA TYR A 291 -14.92 20.32 -13.66
C TYR A 291 -14.58 21.69 -14.23
N ASP A 292 -15.51 22.66 -14.16
CA ASP A 292 -15.28 24.02 -14.63
C ASP A 292 -14.21 24.74 -13.77
N GLU A 293 -14.22 24.53 -12.45
CA GLU A 293 -13.20 25.05 -11.51
C GLU A 293 -11.81 24.43 -11.77
N ALA A 294 -11.73 23.10 -11.89
CA ALA A 294 -10.47 22.40 -12.16
C ALA A 294 -9.80 22.82 -13.49
N ASN A 295 -10.58 23.35 -14.43
CA ASN A 295 -10.11 23.82 -15.74
C ASN A 295 -9.50 25.23 -15.70
N THR A 296 -9.72 25.99 -14.62
CA THR A 296 -9.09 27.32 -14.45
C THR A 296 -7.66 27.26 -13.95
N GLU A 297 -7.22 26.10 -13.45
CA GLU A 297 -5.84 25.79 -13.12
C GLU A 297 -5.13 25.24 -14.36
N ASP A 298 -4.01 25.86 -14.74
CA ASP A 298 -3.33 25.77 -16.02
C ASP A 298 -2.75 24.36 -16.35
N TRP A 299 -3.62 23.42 -16.75
CA TRP A 299 -3.25 22.09 -17.24
C TRP A 299 -3.32 22.03 -18.77
N THR A 300 -2.15 21.99 -19.39
CA THR A 300 -1.89 22.12 -20.84
C THR A 300 -2.54 21.05 -21.74
N GLU A 301 -2.74 21.44 -23.02
CA GLU A 301 -3.29 20.80 -24.25
C GLU A 301 -3.83 19.35 -24.25
N MET A 302 -3.30 18.39 -23.48
CA MET A 302 -3.89 17.04 -23.36
C MET A 302 -5.26 17.06 -22.63
N CYS A 303 -5.53 18.09 -21.83
CA CYS A 303 -6.80 18.25 -21.13
C CYS A 303 -7.98 18.62 -22.04
N ASN A 304 -7.74 19.24 -23.21
CA ASN A 304 -8.83 19.74 -24.05
C ASN A 304 -9.73 18.62 -24.63
N THR A 305 -9.15 17.48 -25.03
CA THR A 305 -9.91 16.34 -25.58
C THR A 305 -10.65 15.60 -24.47
N ALA A 306 -9.99 15.37 -23.33
CA ALA A 306 -10.61 14.75 -22.16
C ALA A 306 -11.76 15.61 -21.60
N PHE A 307 -11.61 16.94 -21.62
CA PHE A 307 -12.63 17.90 -21.20
C PHE A 307 -13.83 17.94 -22.15
N PHE A 308 -13.61 17.93 -23.46
CA PHE A 308 -14.71 17.86 -24.44
C PHE A 308 -15.52 16.55 -24.27
N ILE A 309 -14.83 15.43 -24.02
CA ILE A 309 -15.49 14.15 -23.71
C ILE A 309 -16.27 14.25 -22.40
N GLN A 310 -15.73 14.90 -21.38
CA GLN A 310 -16.40 15.10 -20.08
C GLN A 310 -17.63 16.00 -20.17
N THR A 311 -17.56 17.13 -20.86
CA THR A 311 -18.70 18.04 -21.02
C THR A 311 -19.82 17.41 -21.84
N HIS A 312 -19.49 16.74 -22.95
CA HIS A 312 -20.48 16.01 -23.74
C HIS A 312 -21.13 14.87 -22.94
N THR A 313 -20.35 14.13 -22.13
CA THR A 313 -20.91 13.07 -21.28
C THR A 313 -21.84 13.64 -20.21
N LEU A 314 -21.48 14.75 -19.54
CA LEU A 314 -22.37 15.41 -18.58
C LEU A 314 -23.68 15.92 -19.22
N GLU A 315 -23.61 16.51 -20.41
CA GLU A 315 -24.82 16.91 -21.15
C GLU A 315 -25.69 15.72 -21.56
N SER A 316 -25.07 14.61 -21.97
CA SER A 316 -25.77 13.37 -22.27
C SER A 316 -26.49 12.83 -21.03
N LEU A 317 -25.82 12.83 -19.87
CA LEU A 317 -26.43 12.41 -18.60
C LEU A 317 -27.59 13.31 -18.21
N LYS A 318 -27.47 14.63 -18.43
CA LYS A 318 -28.56 15.59 -18.19
C LYS A 318 -29.80 15.23 -19.02
N LYS A 319 -29.62 15.03 -20.34
CA LYS A 319 -30.72 14.66 -21.25
C LYS A 319 -31.39 13.34 -20.84
N GLN A 320 -30.60 12.37 -20.41
CA GLN A 320 -31.12 11.06 -19.96
C GLN A 320 -31.86 11.15 -18.62
N LEU A 321 -31.48 12.06 -17.71
CA LEU A 321 -32.23 12.32 -16.49
C LEU A 321 -33.57 13.02 -16.75
N GLU A 322 -33.62 13.89 -17.76
CA GLU A 322 -34.81 14.68 -18.10
C GLU A 322 -35.86 13.89 -18.91
N SER A 323 -35.49 12.77 -19.54
CA SER A 323 -36.39 11.86 -20.28
C SER A 323 -37.21 10.92 -19.37
#